data_AF-A0A976KZS1-F1
#
_entry.id   AF-A0A976KZS1-F1
#
_cell.length_a   1.000
_cell.length_b   1.000
_cell.length_c   1.000
_cell.angle_alpha   90.00
_cell.angle_beta   90.00
_cell.angle_gamma   90.00
#
_symmetry.space_group_name_H-M   'P 1'
#
loop_
_entity.id
_entity.type
_entity.pdbx_description
1 polymer ?
#
loop_
_entity_poly.entity_id
_entity_poly.type
_entity_poly.pdbx_seq_one_letter_code
_entity_poly.pdbx_strand_id
1 'polypeptide(L)'
;MLLENNIAVVICNKNHLPNGLLLNLDGNTLQSEKFKMQIRASRPLLKNLWAQTVAAKIANQASVLLSLGKTAGNMLSWAKKVNSGDTKNYEARASVYYWKNLFSESFGFTRDRFGDPPNNLLN
;
A
#
# COMPACT_ATOMS: atom_id res chain seq x y z
N MET A 1 -7.78 26.70 14.43
CA MET A 1 -6.51 25.93 14.45
C MET A 1 -6.47 24.93 13.28
N LEU A 2 -5.28 24.52 12.80
CA LEU A 2 -5.14 23.59 11.66
C LEU A 2 -5.81 22.23 11.89
N LEU A 3 -5.69 21.68 13.11
CA LEU A 3 -6.24 20.36 13.46
C LEU A 3 -7.78 20.33 13.51
N GLU A 4 -8.42 21.44 13.91
CA GLU A 4 -9.89 21.58 13.88
C GLU A 4 -10.46 21.48 12.46
N ASN A 5 -9.64 21.84 11.46
CA ASN A 5 -10.00 21.78 10.05
C ASN A 5 -9.56 20.47 9.39
N ASN A 6 -9.13 19.47 10.17
CA ASN A 6 -8.66 18.17 9.69
C ASN A 6 -7.52 18.28 8.65
N ILE A 7 -6.66 19.30 8.80
CA ILE A 7 -5.49 19.52 7.93
C ILE A 7 -4.37 18.58 8.37
N ALA A 8 -3.81 17.82 7.42
CA ALA A 8 -2.65 16.98 7.65
C ALA A 8 -1.39 17.84 7.84
N VAL A 9 -0.79 17.81 9.02
CA VAL A 9 0.48 18.48 9.32
C VAL A 9 1.59 17.43 9.42
N VAL A 10 2.48 17.42 8.43
CA VAL A 10 3.64 16.53 8.37
C VAL A 10 4.87 17.24 8.91
N ILE A 11 5.55 16.61 9.85
CA ILE A 11 6.80 17.10 10.45
C ILE A 11 7.96 16.35 9.79
N CYS A 12 8.90 17.09 9.20
CA CYS A 12 10.09 16.52 8.58
C CYS A 12 11.30 16.64 9.51
N ASN A 13 12.23 15.69 9.41
CA ASN A 13 13.52 15.77 10.11
C ASN A 13 14.53 16.66 9.36
N LYS A 14 15.76 16.77 9.89
CA LYS A 14 16.87 17.54 9.29
C LYS A 14 17.26 17.12 7.87
N ASN A 15 16.85 15.92 7.43
CA ASN A 15 17.09 15.42 6.08
C ASN A 15 15.88 15.65 5.15
N HIS A 16 14.91 16.47 5.57
CA HIS A 16 13.65 16.75 4.86
C HIS A 16 12.75 15.52 4.62
N LEU A 17 13.00 14.41 5.32
CA LEU A 17 12.14 13.21 5.25
C LEU A 17 11.00 13.31 6.27
N PRO A 18 9.76 12.92 5.90
CA PRO A 18 8.65 12.83 6.84
C PRO A 18 9.01 11.98 8.07
N ASN A 19 8.86 12.54 9.27
CA ASN A 19 9.19 11.89 10.54
C ASN A 19 8.01 11.85 11.51
N GLY A 20 7.03 12.73 11.36
CA GLY A 20 5.82 12.73 12.17
C GLY A 20 4.60 13.23 11.38
N LEU A 21 3.43 12.85 11.87
CA LEU A 21 2.14 13.34 11.39
C LEU A 21 1.32 13.73 12.62
N LEU A 22 0.79 14.96 12.65
CA LEU A 22 -0.14 15.35 13.70
C LEU A 22 -1.51 14.74 13.43
N LEU A 23 -1.96 13.91 14.36
CA LEU A 23 -3.29 13.33 14.35
C LEU A 23 -4.18 14.11 15.31
N ASN A 24 -5.37 14.49 14.85
CA ASN A 24 -6.35 15.09 15.74
C ASN A 24 -6.86 14.03 16.74
N LEU A 25 -6.71 14.27 18.04
CA LEU A 25 -7.16 13.38 19.11
C LEU A 25 -8.58 13.72 19.60
N ASP A 26 -8.98 14.98 19.45
CA ASP A 26 -10.29 15.50 19.83
C ASP A 26 -10.93 16.17 18.60
N GLY A 27 -11.62 15.37 17.82
CA GLY A 27 -12.40 15.76 16.67
C GLY A 27 -13.91 15.64 16.94
N ASN A 28 -14.70 16.06 15.98
CA ASN A 28 -16.17 16.01 16.07
C ASN A 28 -16.71 14.59 16.34
N THR A 29 -17.99 14.50 16.70
CA THR A 29 -18.72 13.27 17.05
C THR A 29 -18.53 12.10 16.06
N LEU A 30 -18.24 12.40 14.80
CA LEU A 30 -17.95 11.40 13.76
C LEU A 30 -16.68 10.59 14.06
N GLN A 31 -15.67 11.17 14.71
CA GLN A 31 -14.44 10.46 15.05
C GLN A 31 -14.69 9.35 16.08
N SER A 32 -15.46 9.65 17.14
CA SER A 32 -15.84 8.64 18.14
C SER A 32 -16.66 7.50 17.54
N GLU A 33 -17.57 7.80 16.60
CA GLU A 33 -18.34 6.77 15.89
C GLU A 33 -17.45 5.89 15.01
N LYS A 34 -16.49 6.47 14.28
CA LYS A 34 -15.49 5.70 13.50
C LYS A 34 -14.69 4.76 14.39
N PHE A 35 -14.23 5.21 15.56
CA PHE A 35 -13.49 4.36 16.49
C PHE A 35 -14.35 3.23 17.04
N LYS A 36 -15.61 3.50 17.42
CA LYS A 36 -16.55 2.45 17.83
C LYS A 36 -16.74 1.41 16.73
N MET A 37 -16.90 1.83 15.47
CA MET A 37 -17.03 0.90 14.33
C MET A 37 -15.76 0.07 14.11
N GLN A 38 -14.58 0.68 14.22
CA GLN A 38 -13.30 -0.03 14.10
C GLN A 38 -13.12 -1.09 15.19
N ILE A 39 -13.43 -0.76 16.45
CA ILE A 39 -13.34 -1.71 17.59
C ILE A 39 -14.34 -2.86 17.41
N ARG A 40 -15.54 -2.57 16.91
CA ARG A 40 -16.60 -3.57 16.69
C ARG A 40 -16.43 -4.37 15.39
N ALA A 41 -15.47 -4.02 14.54
CA ALA A 41 -15.28 -4.69 13.25
C ALA A 41 -14.98 -6.17 13.46
N SER A 42 -15.80 -7.03 12.84
CA SER A 42 -15.65 -8.47 13.00
C SER A 42 -14.37 -8.95 12.29
N ARG A 43 -13.76 -10.03 12.81
CA ARG A 43 -12.59 -10.65 12.16
C ARG A 43 -12.86 -11.04 10.69
N PRO A 44 -14.03 -11.61 10.32
CA PRO A 44 -14.36 -11.86 8.92
C PRO A 44 -14.41 -10.58 8.06
N LEU A 45 -14.96 -9.49 8.57
CA LEU A 45 -15.01 -8.20 7.86
C LEU A 45 -13.58 -7.68 7.60
N LEU A 46 -12.73 -7.66 8.62
CA LEU A 46 -11.33 -7.21 8.49
C LEU A 46 -10.57 -8.03 7.45
N LYS A 47 -10.73 -9.36 7.46
CA LYS A 47 -10.11 -10.26 6.49
C LYS A 47 -10.60 -9.99 5.06
N ASN A 48 -11.89 -9.71 4.89
CA ASN A 48 -12.47 -9.41 3.58
C ASN A 48 -11.96 -8.05 3.04
N LEU A 49 -12.00 -7.00 3.86
CA LEU A 49 -11.48 -5.67 3.48
C LEU A 49 -9.99 -5.72 3.12
N TRP A 50 -9.20 -6.47 3.87
CA TRP A 50 -7.80 -6.70 3.57
C TRP A 50 -7.61 -7.39 2.21
N ALA A 51 -8.35 -8.48 1.95
CA ALA A 51 -8.26 -9.21 0.69
C ALA A 51 -8.63 -8.33 -0.53
N GLN A 52 -9.66 -7.49 -0.40
CA GLN A 52 -10.03 -6.52 -1.44
C GLN A 52 -8.90 -5.51 -1.70
N THR A 53 -8.28 -5.01 -0.63
CA THR A 53 -7.17 -4.03 -0.72
C THR A 53 -5.97 -4.64 -1.44
N VAL A 54 -5.61 -5.89 -1.09
CA VAL A 54 -4.51 -6.62 -1.74
C VAL A 54 -4.83 -6.95 -3.21
N ALA A 55 -6.05 -7.39 -3.51
CA ALA A 55 -6.48 -7.64 -4.88
C ALA A 55 -6.39 -6.37 -5.74
N ALA A 56 -6.84 -5.22 -5.21
CA ALA A 56 -6.73 -3.93 -5.87
C ALA A 56 -5.27 -3.49 -6.06
N LYS A 57 -4.40 -3.69 -5.05
CA LYS A 57 -2.95 -3.44 -5.16
C LYS A 57 -2.34 -4.21 -6.33
N ILE A 58 -2.60 -5.52 -6.41
CA ILE A 58 -2.06 -6.38 -7.49
C ILE A 58 -2.60 -5.94 -8.86
N ALA A 59 -3.90 -5.60 -8.95
CA ALA A 59 -4.50 -5.12 -10.18
C ALA A 59 -3.88 -3.79 -10.65
N ASN A 60 -3.65 -2.85 -9.73
CA ASN A 60 -3.01 -1.57 -10.03
C ASN A 60 -1.56 -1.75 -10.46
N GLN A 61 -0.79 -2.62 -9.78
CA GLN A 61 0.57 -2.97 -10.19
C GLN A 61 0.60 -3.57 -11.61
N ALA A 62 -0.36 -4.43 -11.93
CA ALA A 62 -0.50 -4.98 -13.27
C ALA A 62 -0.81 -3.88 -14.30
N SER A 63 -1.70 -2.95 -13.97
CA SER A 63 -2.05 -1.82 -14.83
C SER A 63 -0.85 -0.93 -15.15
N VAL A 64 0.03 -0.67 -14.18
CA VAL A 64 1.27 0.09 -14.39
C VAL A 64 2.21 -0.63 -15.35
N LEU A 65 2.37 -1.95 -15.20
CA LEU A 65 3.21 -2.72 -16.13
C LEU A 65 2.63 -2.70 -17.55
N LEU A 66 1.32 -2.87 -17.69
CA LEU A 66 0.64 -2.83 -18.98
C LEU A 66 0.78 -1.46 -19.66
N SER A 67 0.67 -0.36 -18.90
CA SER A 67 0.86 1.00 -19.45
C SER A 67 2.30 1.26 -19.89
N LEU A 68 3.27 0.50 -19.38
CA LEU A 68 4.67 0.50 -19.83
C LEU A 68 4.95 -0.52 -20.95
N GLY A 69 3.91 -1.14 -21.53
CA GLY A 69 4.04 -2.13 -22.60
C GLY A 69 4.55 -3.50 -22.13
N LYS A 70 4.55 -3.76 -20.81
CA LYS A 70 5.03 -5.03 -20.23
C LYS A 70 3.89 -6.01 -20.01
N THR A 71 4.21 -7.30 -19.98
CA THR A 71 3.20 -8.33 -19.72
C THR A 71 2.82 -8.38 -18.23
N ALA A 72 1.54 -8.53 -17.92
CA ALA A 72 1.06 -8.64 -16.54
C ALA A 72 -0.22 -9.51 -16.39
N GLY A 73 -0.52 -10.37 -17.36
CA GLY A 73 -1.73 -11.22 -17.34
C GLY A 73 -1.76 -12.20 -16.17
N ASN A 74 -0.58 -12.68 -15.75
CA ASN A 74 -0.40 -13.47 -14.53
C ASN A 74 -0.89 -12.72 -13.27
N MET A 75 -0.55 -11.44 -13.14
CA MET A 75 -0.94 -10.60 -12.00
C MET A 75 -2.45 -10.38 -11.96
N LEU A 76 -3.08 -10.14 -13.10
CA LEU A 76 -4.55 -10.06 -13.17
C LEU A 76 -5.22 -11.38 -12.73
N SER A 77 -4.63 -12.53 -13.04
CA SER A 77 -5.09 -13.82 -12.52
C SER A 77 -4.89 -13.94 -11.01
N TRP A 78 -3.75 -13.48 -10.48
CA TRP A 78 -3.45 -13.52 -9.05
C TRP A 78 -4.39 -12.61 -8.26
N ALA A 79 -4.69 -11.40 -8.74
CA ALA A 79 -5.64 -10.49 -8.10
C ALA A 79 -7.02 -11.13 -7.88
N LYS A 80 -7.52 -11.89 -8.86
CA LYS A 80 -8.79 -12.64 -8.75
C LYS A 80 -8.75 -13.82 -7.77
N LYS A 81 -7.55 -14.29 -7.41
CA LYS A 81 -7.34 -15.47 -6.55
C LYS A 81 -6.95 -15.09 -5.11
N VAL A 82 -6.78 -13.80 -4.81
CA VAL A 82 -6.57 -13.32 -3.45
C VAL A 82 -7.80 -13.69 -2.63
N ASN A 83 -7.60 -14.53 -1.62
CA ASN A 83 -8.63 -14.96 -0.71
C ASN A 83 -8.29 -14.48 0.71
N SER A 84 -9.22 -14.68 1.65
CA SER A 84 -9.03 -14.32 3.05
C SER A 84 -7.75 -14.96 3.61
N GLY A 85 -6.76 -14.13 3.94
CA GLY A 85 -5.48 -14.55 4.51
C GLY A 85 -4.42 -14.99 3.49
N ASP A 86 -4.67 -14.80 2.18
CA ASP A 86 -3.73 -15.04 1.07
C ASP A 86 -2.82 -16.26 1.26
N THR A 87 -3.43 -17.42 1.45
CA THR A 87 -2.70 -18.66 1.79
C THR A 87 -1.67 -19.10 0.74
N LYS A 88 -1.81 -18.60 -0.48
CA LYS A 88 -0.88 -18.87 -1.60
C LYS A 88 0.15 -17.76 -1.81
N ASN A 89 0.12 -16.71 -0.99
CA ASN A 89 1.05 -15.58 -1.01
C ASN A 89 1.08 -14.87 -2.37
N TYR A 90 -0.10 -14.64 -2.94
CA TYR A 90 -0.26 -13.91 -4.20
C TYR A 90 0.25 -12.48 -4.10
N GLU A 91 0.15 -11.82 -2.95
CA GLU A 91 0.70 -10.48 -2.74
C GLU A 91 2.22 -10.44 -2.95
N ALA A 92 2.96 -11.36 -2.32
CA ALA A 92 4.42 -11.40 -2.47
C ALA A 92 4.82 -11.82 -3.88
N ARG A 93 4.15 -12.82 -4.47
CA ARG A 93 4.42 -13.25 -5.86
C ARG A 93 4.23 -12.10 -6.85
N ALA A 94 3.13 -11.36 -6.71
CA ALA A 94 2.84 -10.17 -7.49
C ALA A 94 3.90 -9.09 -7.28
N SER A 95 4.32 -8.85 -6.04
CA SER A 95 5.33 -7.85 -5.72
C SER A 95 6.71 -8.18 -6.32
N VAL A 96 7.16 -9.44 -6.23
CA VAL A 96 8.42 -9.89 -6.83
C VAL A 96 8.37 -9.73 -8.36
N TYR A 97 7.29 -10.16 -8.99
CA TYR A 97 7.11 -10.01 -10.44
C TYR A 97 7.07 -8.53 -10.83
N TYR A 98 6.32 -7.71 -10.09
CA TYR A 98 6.19 -6.28 -10.33
C TYR A 98 7.54 -5.57 -10.30
N TRP A 99 8.30 -5.70 -9.22
CA TRP A 99 9.59 -5.00 -9.09
C TRP A 99 10.64 -5.48 -10.08
N LYS A 100 10.67 -6.79 -10.37
CA LYS A 100 11.55 -7.35 -11.41
C LYS A 100 11.25 -6.77 -12.79
N ASN A 101 9.98 -6.49 -13.09
CA ASN A 101 9.56 -6.00 -14.40
C ASN A 101 9.38 -4.49 -14.44
N LEU A 102 9.32 -3.75 -13.35
CA LEU A 102 9.03 -2.31 -13.40
C LEU A 102 10.15 -1.54 -14.12
N PHE A 103 11.40 -1.79 -13.73
CA PHE A 103 12.58 -1.18 -14.33
C PHE A 103 13.09 -2.01 -15.52
N SER A 104 14.01 -1.47 -16.30
CA SER A 104 14.72 -2.26 -17.33
C SER A 104 15.68 -3.24 -16.65
N GLU A 105 15.89 -4.42 -17.25
CA GLU A 105 16.86 -5.39 -16.70
C GLU A 105 18.27 -4.82 -16.64
N SER A 106 18.63 -3.95 -17.58
CA SER A 106 19.89 -3.20 -17.60
C SER A 106 20.10 -2.29 -16.38
N PHE A 107 19.02 -1.92 -15.70
CA PHE A 107 19.09 -1.08 -14.51
C PHE A 107 19.44 -1.88 -13.23
N GLY A 108 19.37 -3.22 -13.27
CA GLY A 108 19.81 -4.08 -12.17
C GLY A 108 19.05 -3.89 -10.85
N PHE A 109 17.85 -3.31 -10.88
CA PHE A 109 17.13 -2.95 -9.66
C PHE A 109 16.63 -4.16 -8.88
N THR A 110 16.88 -4.14 -7.57
CA THR A 110 16.29 -5.05 -6.60
C THR A 110 15.62 -4.25 -5.49
N ARG A 111 14.37 -4.60 -5.17
CA ARG A 111 13.65 -3.96 -4.06
C ARG A 111 14.26 -4.42 -2.73
N ASP A 112 14.89 -3.51 -2.02
CA ASP A 112 15.43 -3.72 -0.68
C ASP A 112 15.23 -2.45 0.17
N ARG A 113 14.96 -2.62 1.46
CA ARG A 113 14.66 -1.48 2.35
C ARG A 113 15.85 -0.53 2.47
N PHE A 114 17.07 -1.07 2.51
CA PHE A 114 18.31 -0.32 2.66
C PHE A 114 19.20 -0.40 1.42
N GLY A 115 18.65 -0.88 0.31
CA GLY A 115 19.37 -1.03 -0.95
C GLY A 115 19.63 0.31 -1.64
N ASP A 116 20.37 0.22 -2.73
CA ASP A 116 20.76 1.39 -3.52
C ASP A 116 19.55 2.14 -4.10
N PRO A 117 19.74 3.43 -4.46
CA PRO A 117 18.73 4.20 -5.19
C PRO A 117 18.20 3.41 -6.40
N PRO A 118 16.88 3.45 -6.67
CA PRO A 118 15.89 4.36 -6.12
C PRO A 118 15.12 3.81 -4.89
N ASN A 119 15.61 2.80 -4.16
CA ASN A 119 14.87 2.25 -3.02
C ASN A 119 14.50 3.30 -1.96
N ASN A 120 15.39 4.25 -1.71
CA ASN A 120 15.16 5.39 -0.83
C ASN A 120 13.97 6.27 -1.25
N LEU A 121 13.64 6.34 -2.54
CA LEU A 121 12.50 7.08 -3.08
C LEU A 121 11.18 6.28 -3.02
N LEU A 122 11.28 4.96 -2.81
CA LEU A 122 10.15 4.02 -2.77
C LEU A 122 9.80 3.56 -1.35
N ASN A 123 10.47 4.12 -0.34
CA ASN A 123 10.34 3.80 1.08
C ASN A 123 9.42 4.76 1.82
#